data_AF-A0A7J2LWR2-F1
#
_entry.id   AF-A0A7J2LWR2-F1
#
_cell.length_a   1.000
_cell.length_b   1.000
_cell.length_c   1.000
_cell.angle_alpha   90.00
_cell.angle_beta   90.00
_cell.angle_gamma   90.00
#
_symmetry.space_group_name_H-M   'P 1'
#
loop_
_entity.id
_entity.type
_entity.pdbx_description
1 polymer ?
#
loop_
_entity_poly.entity_id
_entity_poly.type
_entity_poly.pdbx_seq_one_letter_code
_entity_poly.pdbx_strand_id
1 'polypeptide(L)'
;MSRVIKEEGGYYDRDPREFQLRAALIYPGPYQAAINSLGHQIVYFLGNSVEGVMVERFTTDSLGSIESGADLKAFDVIMASLHY
;
A
#
# COMPACT_ATOMS: atom_id res chain seq x y z
N MET A 1 -9.38 8.96 -17.34
CA MET A 1 -9.34 9.64 -16.04
C MET A 1 -10.01 8.73 -15.02
N SER A 2 -9.25 7.79 -14.43
CA SER A 2 -9.77 6.94 -13.36
C SER A 2 -9.97 7.81 -12.12
N ARG A 3 -11.18 7.74 -11.56
CA ARG A 3 -11.56 8.41 -10.33
C ARG A 3 -10.83 7.68 -9.19
N VAL A 4 -9.72 8.24 -8.71
CA VAL A 4 -9.04 7.75 -7.52
C VAL A 4 -10.06 7.84 -6.38
N ILE A 5 -10.56 6.69 -5.93
CA ILE A 5 -11.40 6.60 -4.75
C ILE A 5 -10.46 6.87 -3.59
N LYS A 6 -10.48 8.09 -3.07
CA LYS A 6 -9.69 8.49 -1.91
C LYS A 6 -10.33 7.83 -0.68
N GLU A 7 -9.71 6.79 -0.14
CA GLU A 7 -10.14 6.22 1.15
C GLU A 7 -9.92 7.29 2.24
N GLU A 8 -11.01 7.82 2.79
CA GLU A 8 -10.96 8.60 4.03
C GLU A 8 -10.71 7.63 5.18
N GLY A 9 -9.50 7.68 5.76
CA GLY A 9 -9.05 6.74 6.80
C GLY A 9 -7.63 6.21 6.61
N GLY A 10 -6.97 6.50 5.48
CA GLY A 10 -5.53 6.27 5.34
C GLY A 10 -4.76 6.97 6.46
N TYR A 11 -3.64 6.39 6.89
CA TYR A 11 -2.74 6.99 7.87
C TYR A 11 -1.99 8.19 7.23
N TYR A 12 -2.71 9.29 6.96
CA TYR A 12 -2.20 10.45 6.22
C TYR A 12 -1.29 11.38 7.05
N ASP A 13 -1.12 11.11 8.35
CA ASP A 13 -0.38 11.99 9.28
C ASP A 13 0.91 11.34 9.81
N ARG A 14 1.44 10.33 9.11
CA ARG A 14 2.68 9.64 9.48
C ARG A 14 3.83 10.19 8.65
N ASP A 15 4.86 10.73 9.29
CA ASP A 15 6.07 11.16 8.59
C ASP A 15 6.84 9.90 8.16
N PRO A 16 7.09 9.67 6.85
CA PRO A 16 7.80 8.48 6.37
C PRO A 16 9.19 8.29 7.00
N ARG A 17 9.79 9.34 7.55
CA ARG A 17 11.09 9.32 8.24
C ARG A 17 11.03 8.69 9.64
N GLU A 18 9.84 8.51 10.19
CA GLU A 18 9.62 7.89 11.50
C GLU A 18 9.62 6.35 11.42
N PHE A 19 9.58 5.78 10.21
CA PHE A 19 9.58 4.33 10.00
C PHE A 19 10.97 3.82 9.66
N GLN A 20 11.34 2.72 10.31
CA GLN A 20 12.60 2.01 10.10
C GLN A 20 12.55 1.17 8.82
N LEU A 21 11.36 0.73 8.42
CA LEU A 21 11.14 -0.06 7.22
C LEU A 21 9.88 0.41 6.49
N ARG A 22 10.04 0.78 5.22
CA ARG A 22 8.92 1.15 4.34
C ARG A 22 8.77 0.07 3.29
N ALA A 23 7.60 -0.57 3.23
CA ALA A 23 7.31 -1.62 2.27
C ALA A 23 6.18 -1.22 1.32
N ALA A 24 6.39 -1.45 0.03
CA ALA A 24 5.37 -1.38 -0.99
C ALA A 24 4.71 -2.75 -1.16
N LEU A 25 3.41 -2.84 -0.91
CA LEU A 25 2.61 -4.04 -1.12
C LEU A 25 1.84 -3.94 -2.44
N ILE A 26 2.33 -4.63 -3.46
CA ILE A 26 1.78 -4.65 -4.80
C ILE A 26 0.72 -5.75 -4.93
N TYR A 27 -0.46 -5.37 -5.41
CA TYR A 27 -1.45 -6.29 -5.95
C TYR A 27 -1.45 -6.17 -7.49
N PRO A 28 -1.27 -7.27 -8.25
CA PRO A 28 -1.13 -7.24 -9.71
C PRO A 28 -2.50 -7.14 -10.41
N GLY A 29 -3.33 -6.19 -10.00
CA GLY A 29 -4.67 -5.97 -10.54
C GLY A 29 -5.22 -4.61 -10.13
N PRO A 30 -6.45 -4.27 -10.55
CA PRO A 30 -7.07 -3.01 -10.19
C PRO A 30 -7.32 -2.94 -8.69
N TYR A 31 -7.41 -1.72 -8.16
CA TYR A 31 -7.66 -1.48 -6.75
C TYR A 31 -8.90 -2.21 -6.21
N GLN A 32 -9.96 -2.28 -7.02
CA GLN A 32 -11.17 -3.01 -6.64
C GLN A 32 -10.93 -4.50 -6.39
N ALA A 33 -10.01 -5.15 -7.12
CA ALA A 33 -9.65 -6.54 -6.86
C ALA A 33 -8.76 -6.67 -5.61
N ALA A 34 -7.83 -5.72 -5.41
CA ALA A 34 -6.97 -5.69 -4.22
C ALA A 34 -7.78 -5.61 -2.92
N ILE A 35 -8.80 -4.74 -2.85
CA ILE A 35 -9.69 -4.63 -1.68
C ILE A 35 -10.61 -5.84 -1.52
N ASN A 36 -10.76 -6.71 -2.53
CA ASN A 36 -11.52 -7.96 -2.39
C ASN A 36 -10.62 -9.16 -2.05
N SER A 37 -9.29 -8.97 -2.02
CA SER A 37 -8.34 -9.99 -1.65
C SER A 37 -8.07 -9.97 -0.14
N LEU A 38 -8.62 -10.95 0.58
CA LEU A 38 -8.39 -11.09 2.02
C LEU A 38 -6.90 -11.24 2.34
N GLY A 39 -6.14 -11.99 1.54
CA GLY A 39 -4.70 -12.15 1.74
C GLY A 39 -3.95 -10.83 1.63
N HIS A 40 -4.28 -10.00 0.65
CA HIS A 40 -3.69 -8.67 0.48
C HIS A 40 -4.04 -7.76 1.67
N GLN A 41 -5.30 -7.77 2.12
CA GLN A 41 -5.72 -7.00 3.30
C GLN A 41 -5.00 -7.45 4.58
N ILE A 42 -4.85 -8.76 4.80
CA ILE A 42 -4.17 -9.31 5.98
C ILE A 42 -2.71 -8.86 6.02
N VAL A 43 -1.99 -8.93 4.90
CA VAL A 43 -0.58 -8.50 4.85
C VAL A 43 -0.46 -6.99 5.12
N TYR A 44 -1.33 -6.18 4.51
CA TYR A 44 -1.38 -4.73 4.77
C TYR A 44 -1.62 -4.43 6.26
N PHE A 45 -2.60 -5.11 6.87
CA PHE A 45 -2.94 -4.94 8.29
C PHE A 45 -1.79 -5.38 9.20
N LEU A 46 -1.27 -6.59 9.02
CA LEU A 46 -0.20 -7.13 9.84
C LEU A 46 1.07 -6.29 9.73
N GLY A 47 1.45 -5.90 8.51
CA GLY A 47 2.63 -5.06 8.29
C GLY A 47 2.54 -3.71 9.00
N ASN A 48 1.39 -3.03 8.91
CA ASN A 48 1.18 -1.77 9.63
C ASN A 48 0.92 -1.92 11.13
N SER A 49 0.74 -3.15 11.64
CA SER A 49 0.61 -3.43 13.08
C SER A 49 1.96 -3.58 13.76
N VAL A 50 3.06 -3.68 13.00
CA VAL A 50 4.42 -3.78 13.53
C VAL A 50 4.99 -2.38 13.76
N GLU A 51 5.52 -2.13 14.97
CA GLU A 51 6.15 -0.86 15.29
C GLU A 51 7.35 -0.57 14.36
N GLY A 52 7.45 0.67 13.88
CA GLY A 52 8.52 1.10 12.98
C GLY A 52 8.38 0.60 11.53
N VAL A 53 7.29 -0.10 11.18
CA VAL A 53 7.00 -0.54 9.81
C VAL A 53 5.87 0.28 9.21
N MET A 54 6.08 0.74 7.98
CA MET A 54 5.04 1.35 7.14
C MET A 54 4.81 0.48 5.92
N VAL A 55 3.57 0.08 5.69
CA VAL A 55 3.19 -0.64 4.46
C VAL A 55 2.17 0.18 3.70
N GLU A 56 2.46 0.46 2.44
CA GLU A 56 1.53 1.15 1.53
C GLU A 56 1.21 0.27 0.33
N ARG A 57 0.00 0.41 -0.20
CA ARG A 57 -0.55 -0.46 -1.24
C ARG A 57 -0.33 0.16 -2.63
N PHE A 58 -0.09 -0.70 -3.60
CA PHE A 58 0.07 -0.35 -5.01
C PHE A 58 -0.76 -1.29 -5.88
N THR A 59 -1.42 -0.74 -6.88
CA THR A 59 -2.24 -1.49 -7.84
C THR A 59 -1.92 -1.09 -9.27
N THR A 60 -2.39 -1.85 -10.26
CA THR A 60 -2.09 -1.56 -11.67
C THR A 60 -2.73 -0.28 -12.20
N ASP A 61 -3.73 0.23 -11.48
CA ASP A 61 -4.48 1.45 -11.78
C ASP A 61 -4.09 2.65 -10.88
N SER A 62 -3.03 2.53 -10.06
CA SER A 62 -2.48 3.62 -9.25
C SER A 62 -1.18 4.19 -9.85
N LEU A 63 -0.99 5.51 -9.80
CA LEU A 63 0.25 6.17 -10.26
C LEU A 63 1.34 6.20 -9.18
N GLY A 64 0.95 6.09 -7.92
CA GLY A 64 1.81 5.97 -6.75
C GLY A 64 1.13 5.06 -5.73
N SER A 65 1.58 5.10 -4.49
CA SER A 65 0.90 4.40 -3.42
C SER A 65 -0.52 4.93 -3.23
N ILE A 66 -1.42 4.07 -2.77
CA ILE A 66 -2.83 4.42 -2.55
C ILE A 66 -2.98 5.36 -1.36
N GLU A 67 -2.15 5.19 -0.32
CA GLU A 67 -2.23 5.96 0.92
C GLU A 67 -1.64 7.36 0.78
N SER A 68 -0.42 7.51 0.30
CA SER A 68 0.27 8.81 0.30
C SER A 68 0.49 9.38 -1.10
N GLY A 69 0.31 8.58 -2.15
CA GLY A 69 0.73 8.92 -3.51
C GLY A 69 2.24 8.87 -3.71
N ALA A 70 2.99 8.27 -2.78
CA ALA A 70 4.44 8.16 -2.88
C ALA A 70 4.86 7.29 -4.07
N ASP A 71 5.98 7.69 -4.70
CA ASP A 71 6.62 6.90 -5.73
C ASP A 71 7.16 5.58 -5.16
N LEU A 72 7.15 4.52 -5.95
CA LEU A 72 7.69 3.21 -5.57
C LEU A 72 9.15 3.25 -5.09
N LYS A 73 9.95 4.19 -5.62
CA LYS A 73 11.36 4.41 -5.23
C LYS A 73 11.53 4.89 -3.77
N ALA A 74 10.46 5.33 -3.12
CA ALA A 74 10.48 5.80 -1.74
C ALA A 74 10.46 4.64 -0.71
N PHE A 75 10.31 3.40 -1.17
CA PHE A 75 10.17 2.21 -0.33
C PHE A 75 11.44 1.36 -0.35
N ASP A 76 11.72 0.73 0.78
CA ASP A 76 12.92 -0.08 1.01
C ASP A 76 12.71 -1.53 0.56
N VAL A 77 11.46 -2.01 0.64
CA VAL A 77 11.08 -3.38 0.27
C VAL A 77 9.86 -3.36 -0.65
N ILE A 78 9.84 -4.25 -1.64
CA ILE A 78 8.69 -4.49 -2.51
C ILE A 78 8.19 -5.92 -2.27
N MET A 79 6.91 -6.06 -1.93
CA MET A 79 6.20 -7.32 -1.80
C MET A 79 5.10 -7.38 -2.85
N ALA A 80 5.06 -8.42 -3.67
CA ALA A 80 4.02 -8.60 -4.68
C ALA A 80 3.29 -9.93 -4.47
N SER A 81 1.96 -9.89 -4.45
CA SER A 81 1.16 -11.11 -4.45
C SER A 81 1.17 -11.76 -5.84
N LEU A 82 1.48 -13.05 -5.94
CA LEU A 82 1.42 -13.79 -7.21
C LEU A 82 0.00 -14.23 -7.60
N HIS A 83 -0.92 -14.28 -6.63
CA HIS A 83 -2.31 -14.68 -6.85
C HIS A 83 -3.17 -13.47 -7.18
N TYR A 84 -3.96 -13.57 -8.27
CA TYR A 84 -5.00 -12.61 -8.68
C TYR A 84 -6.37 -13.16 -8.26
#